data_AF-A0A2N1QXC9-F1
#
_entry.id   AF-A0A2N1QXC9-F1
#
_cell.length_a   1.000
_cell.length_b   1.000
_cell.length_c   1.000
_cell.angle_alpha   90.00
_cell.angle_beta   90.00
_cell.angle_gamma   90.00
#
_symmetry.space_group_name_H-M   'P 1'
#
loop_
_entity.id
_entity.type
_entity.pdbx_description
1 polymer ?
#
loop_
_entity_poly.entity_id
_entity_poly.type
_entity_poly.pdbx_seq_one_letter_code
_entity_poly.pdbx_strand_id
1 'polypeptide(L)' 'LVHDAVLLLVAGLEKAGKVNGEALAKALEGIEVQGITGKIKISPETHNPEGKDAAILKIVDGQYVFQEKYAAE' A
#
# COMPACT_ATOMS: atom_id res chain seq x y z
N LEU A 1 -1.03 -8.51 0.10
CA LEU A 1 0.21 -7.69 0.20
C LEU A 1 0.98 -7.67 -1.12
N VAL A 2 1.48 -8.81 -1.64
CA VAL A 2 2.28 -8.85 -2.89
C VAL A 2 1.54 -8.29 -4.10
N HIS A 3 0.26 -8.62 -4.27
CA HIS A 3 -0.57 -8.07 -5.34
C HIS A 3 -0.51 -6.53 -5.40
N ASP A 4 -0.67 -5.88 -4.25
CA ASP A 4 -0.67 -4.42 -4.18
C ASP A 4 0.71 -3.82 -4.41
N ALA A 5 1.77 -4.52 -3.99
CA ALA A 5 3.14 -4.11 -4.29
C ALA A 5 3.44 -4.16 -5.80
N VAL A 6 2.89 -5.14 -6.52
CA VAL A 6 3.01 -5.21 -7.98
C VAL A 6 2.23 -4.07 -8.64
N LEU A 7 1.00 -3.78 -8.18
CA LEU A 7 0.25 -2.62 -8.67
C LEU A 7 1.01 -1.30 -8.45
N LEU A 8 1.62 -1.14 -7.27
CA LEU A 8 2.45 0.02 -6.95
C LEU A 8 3.65 0.15 -7.88
N LEU A 9 4.33 -0.97 -8.18
CA LEU A 9 5.44 -1.02 -9.12
C LEU A 9 5.01 -0.64 -10.54
N VAL A 10 3.89 -1.18 -11.03
CA VAL A 10 3.35 -0.86 -12.36
C VAL A 10 3.03 0.64 -12.45
N ALA A 11 2.27 1.18 -11.49
CA ALA A 11 1.93 2.60 -11.46
C ALA A 11 3.18 3.50 -11.34
N GLY A 12 4.19 3.07 -10.56
CA GLY A 12 5.46 3.77 -10.44
C GLY A 12 6.24 3.82 -11.75
N LEU A 13 6.29 2.71 -12.50
CA LEU A 13 6.94 2.63 -13.80
C LEU A 13 6.22 3.50 -14.85
N GLU A 14 4.88 3.49 -14.86
CA GLU A 14 4.06 4.35 -15.72
C GLU A 14 4.32 5.84 -15.44
N LYS A 15 4.35 6.23 -14.17
CA LYS A 15 4.64 7.62 -13.75
C LYS A 15 6.09 8.02 -14.02
N ALA A 16 7.05 7.11 -13.85
CA ALA A 16 8.46 7.39 -14.06
C ALA A 16 8.79 7.66 -15.54
N GLY A 17 8.06 7.04 -16.48
CA GLY A 17 8.30 7.15 -17.92
C GLY A 17 9.65 6.59 -18.39
N LYS A 18 10.44 6.00 -17.49
CA LYS A 18 11.75 5.40 -17.74
C LYS A 18 11.96 4.23 -16.79
N VAL A 19 12.51 3.15 -17.31
CA VAL A 19 12.77 1.91 -16.54
C VAL A 19 14.17 1.96 -15.92
N ASN A 20 14.36 2.79 -14.89
CA ASN A 20 15.57 2.80 -14.06
C ASN A 20 15.24 3.10 -12.60
N GLY A 21 16.17 2.74 -11.70
CA GLY A 21 15.95 2.80 -10.25
C GLY A 21 15.69 4.21 -9.72
N GLU A 22 16.47 5.21 -10.17
CA GLU A 22 16.33 6.60 -9.71
C GLU A 22 14.99 7.21 -10.11
N ALA A 23 14.58 7.01 -11.36
CA ALA A 23 13.30 7.51 -11.87
C ALA A 23 12.12 6.84 -11.16
N LEU A 24 12.22 5.53 -10.91
CA LEU A 24 11.19 4.78 -10.18
C LEU A 24 11.10 5.22 -8.72
N ALA A 25 12.23 5.38 -8.01
CA ALA A 25 12.24 5.82 -6.63
C ALA A 25 11.54 7.18 -6.46
N LYS A 26 11.89 8.14 -7.32
CA LYS A 26 11.24 9.47 -7.35
C LYS A 26 9.76 9.40 -7.72
N ALA A 27 9.36 8.47 -8.59
CA ALA A 27 7.96 8.31 -8.98
C ALA A 27 7.11 7.75 -7.84
N LEU A 28 7.68 6.89 -6.99
CA LEU A 28 7.00 6.28 -5.84
C LEU A 28 6.74 7.29 -4.71
N GLU A 29 7.54 8.34 -4.57
CA GLU A 29 7.28 9.42 -3.61
C GLU A 29 5.91 10.07 -3.88
N GLY A 30 5.02 10.03 -2.88
CA GLY A 30 3.68 10.58 -2.97
C GLY A 30 2.73 9.85 -3.94
N ILE A 31 3.09 8.66 -4.44
CA ILE A 31 2.19 7.89 -5.31
C ILE A 31 0.96 7.40 -4.54
N GLU A 32 -0.19 7.42 -5.20
CA GLU A 32 -1.45 6.91 -4.67
C GLU A 32 -2.00 5.79 -5.56
N VAL A 33 -2.29 4.63 -4.98
CA VAL A 33 -2.82 3.45 -5.69
C VAL A 33 -3.94 2.82 -4.87
N GLN A 34 -5.04 2.45 -5.52
CA GLN A 34 -6.09 1.63 -4.91
C GLN A 34 -5.70 0.15 -5.00
N GLY A 35 -5.34 -0.46 -3.88
CA GLY A 35 -5.05 -1.89 -3.78
C GLY A 35 -6.20 -2.71 -3.19
N ILE A 36 -5.98 -4.01 -3.05
CA ILE A 36 -6.89 -4.93 -2.35
C ILE A 36 -6.86 -4.66 -0.84
N THR A 37 -5.68 -4.31 -0.30
CA THR A 37 -5.51 -4.01 1.12
C THR A 37 -5.88 -2.56 1.51
N GLY A 38 -6.56 -1.83 0.62
CA GLY A 38 -7.00 -0.45 0.83
C GLY A 38 -6.28 0.56 -0.07
N LYS A 39 -6.51 1.84 0.21
CA LYS A 39 -5.82 2.94 -0.47
C LYS A 39 -4.39 3.01 0.04
N ILE A 40 -3.42 2.99 -0.87
CA ILE A 40 -1.99 3.04 -0.57
C ILE A 40 -1.50 4.42 -1.00
N LYS A 41 -0.98 5.19 -0.05
CA LYS A 41 -0.28 6.44 -0.32
C LYS A 41 1.13 6.36 0.24
N ILE A 42 2.15 6.44 -0.61
CA ILE A 42 3.53 6.38 -0.13
C ILE A 42 3.96 7.78 0.33
N SER A 43 4.28 7.90 1.62
CA SER A 43 4.81 9.12 2.21
C SER A 43 6.12 9.53 1.54
N PRO A 44 6.27 10.76 1.04
CA PRO A 44 7.56 11.24 0.54
C PRO A 44 8.59 11.44 1.67
N GLU A 45 8.14 11.53 2.93
CA GLU A 45 9.02 11.77 4.08
C GLU A 45 9.54 10.47 4.69
N THR A 46 8.66 9.49 4.88
CA THR A 46 8.99 8.24 5.60
C THR A 46 9.08 7.02 4.69
N HIS A 47 8.61 7.13 3.44
CA HIS A 47 8.44 6.05 2.48
C HIS A 47 7.50 4.92 2.95
N ASN A 48 6.76 5.15 4.05
CA ASN A 48 5.73 4.22 4.51
C ASN A 48 4.43 4.41 3.73
N PRO A 49 3.65 3.33 3.55
CA PRO A 49 2.27 3.44 3.09
C PRO A 49 1.38 4.00 4.21
N GLU A 50 0.79 5.16 3.95
CA GLU A 50 -0.15 5.86 4.85
C GLU A 50 -1.60 5.65 4.42
N GLY A 51 -2.53 5.82 5.36
CA GLY A 51 -3.98 5.72 5.10
C GLY A 51 -4.49 4.28 4.91
N LYS A 52 -3.73 3.28 5.36
CA LYS A 52 -4.15 1.88 5.37
C LYS A 52 -4.75 1.51 6.72
N ASP A 53 -5.98 1.03 6.70
CA ASP A 53 -6.63 0.52 7.89
C ASP A 53 -5.97 -0.79 8.35
N ALA A 54 -5.76 -0.92 9.65
CA ALA A 54 -5.45 -2.19 10.28
C ALA A 54 -6.73 -3.02 10.39
N ALA A 55 -6.66 -4.33 10.11
CA ALA A 55 -7.77 -5.24 10.36
C ALA A 55 -7.63 -5.85 11.76
N ILE A 56 -8.68 -5.73 12.58
CA ILE A 56 -8.78 -6.46 13.85
C ILE A 56 -9.47 -7.79 13.56
N LEU A 57 -8.76 -8.88 13.87
CA LEU A 57 -9.23 -10.24 13.69
C LEU A 57 -9.34 -10.94 15.04
N LYS A 58 -10.41 -11.68 15.26
CA LYS A 58 -10.59 -12.55 16.43
C LYS A 58 -10.42 -14.01 16.01
N ILE A 59 -9.73 -14.80 16.83
CA ILE A 59 -9.65 -16.25 16.61
C ILE A 59 -10.82 -16.90 17.35
N VAL A 60 -11.69 -17.60 16.61
CA VAL A 60 -12.81 -18.37 17.14
C VAL A 60 -12.74 -19.77 16.53
N ASP A 61 -12.68 -20.80 17.37
CA ASP A 61 -12.60 -22.21 16.94
C ASP A 61 -11.50 -22.48 15.89
N GLY A 62 -10.34 -21.84 16.07
CA GLY A 62 -9.18 -21.96 15.18
C GLY A 62 -9.30 -21.19 13.86
N GLN A 63 -10.37 -20.42 13.65
CA GLN A 63 -10.57 -19.59 12.45
C GLN A 63 -10.42 -18.10 12.75
N TYR A 64 -9.89 -17.35 11.78
CA TYR A 64 -9.86 -15.88 11.84
C TYR A 64 -11.21 -15.30 11.44
N VAL A 65 -11.85 -14.60 12.36
CA VAL A 65 -13.13 -13.90 12.17
C VAL A 65 -12.87 -12.40 12.18
N PHE A 66 -13.16 -11.73 11.05
CA PHE A 66 -13.07 -10.28 10.94
C PHE A 66 -13.99 -9.59 11.97
N GLN A 67 -13.46 -8.58 12.66
CA GLN A 67 -14.23 -7.78 13.62
C GLN A 67 -14.49 -6.39 13.06
N GLU A 68 -13.43 -5.62 12.89
CA GLU A 68 -13.51 -4.24 12.44
C GLU A 68 -12.20 -3.79 11.79
N LYS A 69 -12.24 -2.60 11.18
CA LYS A 69 -11.07 -1.90 10.70
C LYS A 69 -10.75 -0.77 11.67
N TYR A 70 -9.47 -0.59 11.96
CA TYR A 70 -8.95 0.52 12.74
C TYR A 70 -8.06 1.39 11.86
N ALA A 71 -8.45 2.64 11.67
CA ALA A 71 -7.59 3.69 11.14
C ALA A 71 -7.07 4.51 12.32
N ALA A 72 -5.76 4.65 12.45
CA ALA A 72 -5.22 5.68 13.34
C ALA A 72 -5.56 7.04 12.71
N GLU A 73 -6.19 7.93 13.49
CA GLU A 73 -6.39 9.33 13.11
C GLU A 73 -5.05 10.07 12.92
#